data_AF-W0J8Y4-F1
#
_entry.id   AF-W0J8Y4-F1
#
_cell.length_a   1.000
_cell.length_b   1.000
_cell.length_c   1.000
_cell.angle_alpha   90.00
_cell.angle_beta   90.00
_cell.angle_gamma   90.00
#
_symmetry.space_group_name_H-M   'P 1'
#
loop_
_entity.id
_entity.type
_entity.pdbx_description
1 polymer ?
#
loop_
_entity_poly.entity_id
_entity_poly.type
_entity_poly.pdbx_seq_one_letter_code
_entity_poly.pdbx_strand_id
1 'polypeptide(L)'
;MPAVKSTAPRPVLTEITAAVDVGFGNTLYLRGEGPGLSWEKGIPLACVSSERWLVTVGETNKPVVCKFLINDLTWSTGEDYVVAPGSSVVLSPTF
;
A
#
# COMPACT_ATOMS: atom_id res chain seq x y z
N MET A 1 30.90 0.35 15.63
CA MET A 1 30.27 -0.02 14.35
C MET A 1 29.17 -1.03 14.67
N PRO A 2 27.93 -0.91 14.14
CA PRO A 2 27.72 -1.31 12.75
C PRO A 2 26.66 -0.51 11.93
N ALA A 3 26.97 -0.44 10.63
CA ALA A 3 26.07 -0.40 9.46
C ALA A 3 25.00 0.69 9.36
N VAL A 4 25.42 1.86 8.87
CA VAL A 4 24.56 2.71 8.02
C VAL A 4 24.18 1.87 6.80
N LYS A 5 22.94 1.37 6.76
CA LYS A 5 22.41 0.71 5.57
C LYS A 5 22.32 1.76 4.47
N SER A 6 23.28 1.70 3.55
CA SER A 6 23.34 2.49 2.34
C SER A 6 22.04 2.30 1.54
N THR A 7 21.26 3.37 1.39
CA THR A 7 20.14 3.41 0.44
C THR A 7 20.48 4.42 -0.64
N ALA A 8 21.02 3.89 -1.73
CA ALA A 8 21.14 4.54 -3.03
C ALA A 8 19.89 5.38 -3.36
N PRO A 9 20.01 6.48 -4.13
CA PRO A 9 18.86 7.19 -4.67
C PRO A 9 18.19 6.28 -5.70
N ARG A 10 17.38 5.35 -5.19
CA ARG A 10 16.56 4.45 -5.97
C ARG A 10 15.43 5.30 -6.57
N PRO A 11 14.93 4.92 -7.76
CA PRO A 11 13.71 5.51 -8.30
C PRO A 11 12.69 5.68 -7.18
N VAL A 12 12.05 6.84 -7.10
CA VAL A 12 11.14 7.27 -6.01
C VAL A 12 9.82 6.50 -6.05
N LEU A 13 9.93 5.18 -6.03
CA LEU A 13 8.83 4.25 -5.88
C LEU A 13 8.29 4.37 -4.47
N THR A 14 6.97 4.39 -4.38
CA THR A 14 6.28 4.48 -3.09
C THR A 14 5.90 3.06 -2.70
N GLU A 15 6.45 2.57 -1.59
CA GLU A 15 6.15 1.22 -1.11
C GLU A 15 5.12 1.31 0.01
N ILE A 16 3.97 0.67 -0.19
CA ILE A 16 2.87 0.67 0.77
C ILE A 16 2.74 -0.75 1.29
N THR A 17 2.94 -0.90 2.60
CA THR A 17 2.74 -2.18 3.30
C THR A 17 1.49 -2.08 4.15
N ALA A 18 0.52 -2.95 3.94
CA ALA A 18 -0.64 -3.09 4.83
C ALA A 18 -0.38 -4.19 5.85
N ALA A 19 -0.44 -3.86 7.14
CA ALA A 19 -0.37 -4.77 8.27
C ALA A 19 -1.79 -5.07 8.76
N VAL A 20 -2.45 -6.04 8.10
CA VAL A 20 -3.81 -6.45 8.39
C VAL A 20 -4.04 -7.91 8.03
N ASP A 21 -4.71 -8.65 8.91
CA ASP A 21 -5.26 -9.97 8.59
C ASP A 21 -6.64 -9.80 7.95
N VAL A 22 -6.76 -10.24 6.70
CA VAL A 22 -8.04 -10.22 5.97
C VAL A 22 -8.73 -11.58 6.02
N GLY A 23 -8.13 -12.59 6.66
CA GLY A 23 -8.64 -13.95 6.72
C GLY A 23 -8.28 -14.79 5.48
N PHE A 24 -8.28 -16.12 5.67
CA PHE A 24 -7.91 -17.07 4.62
C PHE A 24 -8.90 -17.05 3.44
N GLY A 25 -8.36 -17.03 2.21
CA GLY A 25 -9.16 -16.99 0.98
C GLY A 25 -9.56 -15.58 0.53
N ASN A 26 -9.23 -14.55 1.31
CA ASN A 26 -9.48 -13.16 0.96
C ASN A 26 -8.25 -12.51 0.33
N THR A 27 -8.47 -11.63 -0.63
CA THR A 27 -7.41 -10.85 -1.27
C THR A 27 -7.55 -9.39 -0.91
N LEU A 28 -6.45 -8.75 -0.49
CA LEU A 28 -6.46 -7.31 -0.25
C LEU A 28 -6.27 -6.55 -1.56
N TYR A 29 -7.11 -5.55 -1.77
CA TYR A 29 -7.08 -4.63 -2.88
C TYR A 29 -6.75 -3.21 -2.38
N LEU A 30 -5.97 -2.48 -3.17
CA LEU A 30 -5.68 -1.07 -2.97
C LEU A 30 -6.38 -0.29 -4.08
N ARG A 31 -7.20 0.68 -3.71
CA ARG A 31 -7.73 1.69 -4.61
C ARG A 31 -7.19 3.05 -4.21
N GLY A 32 -7.05 3.95 -5.16
CA GLY A 32 -6.47 5.25 -4.84
C GLY A 32 -6.28 6.15 -6.04
N GLU A 33 -5.71 7.32 -5.76
CA GLU A 33 -5.21 8.28 -6.71
C GLU A 33 -3.68 8.28 -6.65
N GLY A 34 -3.06 7.85 -7.75
CA GLY A 34 -1.61 7.74 -7.87
C GLY A 34 -1.21 7.08 -9.18
N PRO A 35 0.09 7.03 -9.50
CA PRO A 35 0.57 6.40 -10.72
C PRO A 35 0.29 4.89 -10.68
N GLY A 36 -0.62 4.43 -11.56
CA GLY A 36 -1.07 3.04 -11.63
C GLY A 36 -2.14 2.65 -10.61
N LEU A 37 -2.55 3.58 -9.74
CA LEU A 37 -3.70 3.43 -8.84
C LEU A 37 -4.94 4.08 -9.46
N SER A 38 -6.12 3.53 -9.16
CA SER A 38 -7.39 4.12 -9.56
C SER A 38 -8.47 3.84 -8.51
N TRP A 39 -9.39 4.77 -8.32
CA TRP A 39 -10.57 4.57 -7.47
C TRP A 39 -11.61 3.65 -8.10
N GLU A 40 -11.62 3.57 -9.43
CA GLU A 40 -12.52 2.70 -10.20
C GLU A 40 -12.03 1.25 -10.26
N LYS A 41 -10.70 1.04 -10.28
CA LYS A 41 -10.06 -0.26 -10.42
C LYS A 41 -9.06 -0.51 -9.30
N GLY A 42 -9.40 -1.44 -8.41
CA GLY A 42 -8.49 -1.91 -7.37
C GLY A 42 -7.34 -2.71 -7.95
N ILE A 43 -6.15 -2.53 -7.36
CA ILE A 43 -5.00 -3.38 -7.62
C ILE A 43 -4.85 -4.38 -6.46
N PRO A 44 -4.69 -5.68 -6.73
CA PRO A 44 -4.44 -6.66 -5.68
C PRO A 44 -3.04 -6.42 -5.09
N LEU A 45 -2.92 -6.43 -3.76
CA LEU A 45 -1.62 -6.39 -3.10
C LEU A 45 -0.99 -7.78 -3.08
N ALA A 46 0.33 -7.82 -3.04
CA ALA A 46 1.07 -9.06 -2.86
C ALA A 46 1.04 -9.48 -1.38
N CYS A 47 0.47 -10.64 -1.08
CA CYS A 47 0.51 -11.23 0.26
C CYS A 47 1.94 -11.71 0.55
N VAL A 48 2.65 -11.01 1.43
CA VAL A 48 4.01 -11.36 1.86
C VAL A 48 4.03 -12.10 3.20
N SER A 49 2.97 -11.99 4.01
CA SER A 49 2.76 -12.77 5.24
C SER A 49 1.27 -12.80 5.59
N SER A 50 0.88 -13.62 6.58
CA SER A 50 -0.50 -13.81 7.02
C SER A 50 -1.27 -12.49 7.21
N GLU A 51 -0.61 -11.49 7.79
CA GLU A 51 -1.14 -10.16 8.06
C GLU A 51 -0.38 -9.06 7.31
N ARG A 52 0.44 -9.38 6.30
CA ARG A 52 1.23 -8.37 5.59
C ARG A 52 1.02 -8.44 4.09
N TRP A 53 0.68 -7.29 3.55
CA TRP A 53 0.40 -7.08 2.15
C TRP A 53 1.29 -5.97 1.64
N LEU A 54 1.92 -6.16 0.50
CA LEU A 54 2.86 -5.20 -0.06
C LEU A 54 2.40 -4.79 -1.45
N VAL A 55 2.53 -3.50 -1.74
CA VAL A 55 2.31 -2.96 -3.08
C VAL A 55 3.29 -1.84 -3.35
N THR A 56 3.80 -1.84 -4.58
CA THR A 56 4.71 -0.81 -5.05
C THR A 56 3.97 0.07 -6.03
N VAL A 57 3.85 1.34 -5.68
CA VAL A 57 3.25 2.38 -6.52
C VAL A 57 4.38 3.06 -7.28
N GLY A 58 4.12 3.41 -8.55
CA GLY A 58 5.08 4.06 -9.43
C GLY A 58 5.64 5.38 -8.89
N GLU A 59 6.65 5.92 -9.57
CA GLU A 59 7.21 7.23 -9.23
C GLU A 59 6.16 8.33 -9.41
N THR A 60 5.99 9.17 -8.38
CA THR A 60 5.07 10.31 -8.41
C THR A 60 5.67 11.50 -7.67
N ASN A 61 5.31 12.71 -8.08
CA ASN A 61 5.59 13.95 -7.35
C ASN A 61 4.40 14.42 -6.51
N LYS A 62 3.27 13.72 -6.59
CA LYS A 62 2.05 14.01 -5.83
C LYS A 62 1.86 12.97 -4.71
N PRO A 63 1.29 13.37 -3.55
CA PRO A 63 0.88 12.43 -2.53
C PRO A 63 -0.10 11.41 -3.11
N VAL A 64 0.09 10.15 -2.76
CA VAL A 64 -0.76 9.04 -3.16
C VAL A 64 -1.87 8.93 -2.14
N VAL A 65 -3.11 9.14 -2.56
CA VAL A 65 -4.28 8.90 -1.69
C VAL A 65 -4.79 7.51 -1.98
N CYS A 66 -4.90 6.65 -0.98
CA CYS A 66 -5.35 5.28 -1.20
C CYS A 66 -6.21 4.76 -0.05
N LYS A 67 -7.02 3.74 -0.34
CA LYS A 67 -7.85 3.05 0.64
C LYS A 67 -7.84 1.57 0.34
N PHE A 68 -7.92 0.77 1.39
CA PHE A 68 -7.83 -0.67 1.30
C PHE A 68 -9.22 -1.28 1.21
N LEU A 69 -9.33 -2.41 0.50
CA LEU A 69 -10.55 -3.19 0.37
C LEU A 69 -10.25 -4.67 0.45
N ILE A 70 -11.16 -5.44 1.03
CA ILE A 70 -11.13 -6.90 0.98
C ILE A 70 -11.99 -7.36 -0.19
N ASN A 71 -11.40 -8.18 -1.06
CA ASN A 71 -12.02 -8.74 -2.27
C ASN A 71 -12.65 -7.68 -3.18
N ASP A 72 -12.18 -6.42 -3.10
CA ASP A 72 -12.77 -5.29 -3.82
C ASP A 72 -14.25 -5.01 -3.44
N LEU A 73 -14.72 -5.58 -2.32
CA LEU A 73 -16.10 -5.54 -1.84
C LEU A 73 -16.24 -4.77 -0.52
N THR A 74 -15.33 -5.00 0.42
CA THR A 74 -15.42 -4.44 1.78
C THR A 74 -14.33 -3.39 1.97
N TRP A 75 -14.71 -2.13 2.14
CA TRP A 75 -13.76 -1.05 2.40
C TRP A 75 -13.23 -1.10 3.84
N SER A 76 -11.98 -0.66 4.03
CA SER A 76 -11.44 -0.43 5.36
C SER A 76 -12.21 0.69 6.06
N THR A 77 -12.48 0.50 7.34
CA THR A 77 -13.01 1.54 8.24
C THR A 77 -12.01 2.69 8.38
N GLY A 78 -12.55 3.91 8.59
CA GLY A 78 -11.78 5.14 8.74
C GLY A 78 -11.61 5.95 7.46
N GLU A 79 -10.68 6.90 7.50
CA GLU A 79 -10.39 7.84 6.42
C GLU A 79 -9.49 7.23 5.33
N ASP A 80 -9.20 8.00 4.29
CA ASP A 80 -8.29 7.59 3.22
C ASP A 80 -6.84 7.82 3.65
N TYR A 81 -5.95 6.91 3.27
CA TYR A 81 -4.54 7.01 3.59
C TYR A 81 -3.85 7.93 2.60
N VAL A 82 -3.03 8.84 3.11
CA VAL A 82 -2.22 9.75 2.29
C VAL A 82 -0.76 9.40 2.47
N VAL A 83 -0.13 8.93 1.40
CA VAL A 83 1.26 8.49 1.40
C VAL A 83 2.11 9.49 0.64
N ALA A 84 3.21 9.93 1.26
CA ALA A 84 4.17 10.79 0.59
C ALA A 84 4.88 10.05 -0.55
N PRO A 85 5.09 10.70 -1.71
CA PRO A 85 5.81 10.09 -2.82
C PRO A 85 7.23 9.67 -2.43
N GLY A 86 7.71 8.54 -2.96
CA GLY A 86 9.09 8.09 -2.82
C GLY A 86 9.48 7.64 -1.41
N SER A 87 8.49 7.32 -0.58
CA SER A 87 8.69 6.80 0.78
C SER A 87 8.07 5.40 0.92
N SER A 88 8.59 4.62 1.87
CA SER A 88 7.97 3.38 2.30
C SER A 88 7.15 3.61 3.58
N VAL A 89 5.89 3.19 3.58
CA VAL A 89 4.98 3.34 4.72
C VAL A 89 4.34 2.02 5.08
N VAL A 90 4.11 1.81 6.37
CA VAL A 90 3.33 0.69 6.90
C VAL A 90 2.02 1.25 7.45
N LEU A 91 0.91 0.75 6.90
CA LEU A 91 -0.44 1.14 7.25
C LEU A 91 -1.17 -0.05 7.86
N SER A 92 -1.95 0.16 8.91
CA SER A 92 -2.71 -0.90 9.58
C SER A 92 -4.21 -0.62 9.45
N PRO A 93 -4.81 -0.88 8.28
CA PRO A 93 -6.25 -0.69 8.08
C PRO A 93 -7.06 -1.65 8.95
N THR A 94 -8.21 -1.19 9.39
CA THR A 94 -9.18 -2.00 10.15
C THR A 94 -10.41 -2.22 9.27
N PHE A 95 -11.00 -3.41 9.28
CA PHE A 95 -12.16 -3.78 8.47
C PHE A 95 -13.34 -4.20 9.34
#